data_AF-W1YE46-F1
#
_entry.id   AF-W1YE46-F1
#
_cell.length_a   1.000
_cell.length_b   1.000
_cell.length_c   1.000
_cell.angle_alpha   90.00
_cell.angle_beta   90.00
_cell.angle_gamma   90.00
#
_symmetry.space_group_name_H-M   'P 1'
#
loop_
_entity.id
_entity.type
_entity.pdbx_description
1 polymer ?
#
loop_
_entity_poly.entity_id
_entity_poly.type
_entity_poly.pdbx_seq_one_letter_code
_entity_poly.pdbx_strand_id
1 'polypeptide(L)' 'RTIYMPARSLYYWSKIYMEQLQIGQIYKKLNRTICINILDFISTESKKYHSVYRLKETEENFELTNLMEIHFIEIP' A
#
# COMPACT_ATOMS: atom_id res chain seq x y z
N ARG A 1 16.10 -5.41 -11.58
CA ARG A 1 15.65 -5.95 -10.27
C ARG A 1 14.57 -5.07 -9.59
N THR A 2 14.34 -3.85 -10.09
CA THR A 2 13.66 -2.71 -9.46
C THR A 2 12.17 -2.53 -9.80
N ILE A 3 11.73 -3.02 -10.96
CA ILE A 3 10.44 -2.65 -11.60
C ILE A 3 9.22 -3.26 -10.88
N TYR A 4 9.42 -4.23 -10.00
CA TYR A 4 8.32 -5.01 -9.41
C TYR A 4 7.97 -4.61 -7.97
N MET A 5 8.61 -3.59 -7.38
CA MET A 5 8.33 -3.24 -5.97
C MET A 5 6.89 -2.78 -5.71
N PRO A 6 6.23 -1.99 -6.58
CA PRO A 6 4.81 -1.69 -6.42
C PRO A 6 3.93 -2.93 -6.38
N ALA A 7 4.10 -3.85 -7.34
CA ALA A 7 3.34 -5.10 -7.41
C ALA A 7 3.61 -6.02 -6.21
N ARG A 8 4.87 -6.12 -5.79
CA ARG A 8 5.30 -6.92 -4.64
C ARG A 8 4.75 -6.36 -3.32
N SER A 9 4.80 -5.05 -3.15
CA SER A 9 4.25 -4.38 -1.97
C SER A 9 2.75 -4.59 -1.88
N LEU A 10 2.02 -4.47 -2.99
CA LEU A 10 0.58 -4.74 -3.04
C LEU A 10 0.27 -6.21 -2.68
N TYR A 11 1.06 -7.17 -3.19
CA TYR A 11 0.91 -8.59 -2.85
C TYR A 11 1.13 -8.86 -1.35
N TYR A 12 2.14 -8.25 -0.73
CA TYR A 12 2.36 -8.41 0.70
C TYR A 12 1.29 -7.69 1.54
N TRP A 13 0.86 -6.50 1.12
CA TRP A 13 -0.24 -5.79 1.76
C TRP A 13 -1.52 -6.62 1.75
N SER A 14 -1.89 -7.24 0.61
CA SER A 14 -3.12 -8.04 0.51
C SER A 14 -3.09 -9.27 1.42
N LYS A 15 -1.93 -9.92 1.54
CA LYS A 15 -1.73 -11.02 2.48
C LYS A 15 -1.95 -10.58 3.93
N ILE A 16 -1.32 -9.48 4.37
CA ILE A 16 -1.48 -8.93 5.72
C ILE A 16 -2.93 -8.51 5.98
N TYR A 17 -3.60 -7.94 4.97
CA TYR A 17 -4.99 -7.54 5.07
C TYR A 17 -5.94 -8.74 5.20
N MET A 18 -5.72 -9.78 4.40
CA MET A 18 -6.49 -11.03 4.44
C MET A 18 -6.33 -11.76 5.78
N GLU A 19 -5.11 -11.83 6.32
CA GLU A 19 -4.80 -12.53 7.58
C GLU A 19 -5.53 -11.95 8.81
N GLN A 20 -6.10 -10.75 8.72
CA GLN A 20 -6.89 -10.15 9.80
C GLN A 20 -8.26 -10.81 10.02
N LEU A 21 -8.78 -11.50 9.00
CA LEU A 21 -10.08 -12.15 9.07
C LEU A 21 -9.93 -13.67 9.04
N GLN A 22 -10.58 -14.31 10.00
CA GLN A 22 -10.82 -15.74 9.99
C GLN A 22 -12.16 -16.06 9.30
N ILE A 23 -12.31 -17.31 8.86
CA ILE A 23 -13.54 -17.81 8.24
C ILE A 23 -14.74 -17.53 9.16
N GLY A 24 -15.80 -16.95 8.60
CA GLY A 24 -17.04 -16.63 9.32
C GLY A 24 -17.02 -15.29 10.07
N GLN A 25 -15.93 -14.52 10.02
CA GLN A 25 -15.87 -13.18 10.62
C GLN A 25 -16.44 -12.10 9.67
N ILE A 26 -17.04 -11.07 10.26
CA ILE A 26 -17.58 -9.92 9.52
C ILE A 26 -16.48 -8.92 9.12
N TYR A 27 -16.63 -8.32 7.94
CA TYR A 27 -15.67 -7.34 7.39
C TYR A 27 -15.49 -6.07 8.25
N LYS A 28 -16.41 -5.77 9.18
CA LYS A 28 -16.28 -4.66 10.14
C LYS A 28 -15.04 -4.79 11.05
N LYS A 29 -14.45 -5.99 11.16
CA LYS A 29 -13.23 -6.23 11.93
C LYS A 29 -11.94 -5.86 11.19
N LEU A 30 -12.01 -5.53 9.90
CA LEU A 30 -10.83 -5.13 9.12
C LEU A 30 -10.29 -3.81 9.63
N ASN A 31 -8.99 -3.80 9.94
CA ASN A 31 -8.29 -2.62 10.40
C ASN A 31 -7.54 -1.97 9.24
N ARG A 32 -7.33 -0.66 9.38
CA ARG A 32 -6.42 0.06 8.50
C ARG A 32 -5.06 -0.62 8.49
N THR A 33 -4.56 -0.86 7.29
CA THR A 33 -3.30 -1.56 7.05
C THR A 33 -2.39 -0.69 6.22
N ILE A 34 -1.19 -0.48 6.75
CA ILE A 34 -0.17 0.37 6.15
C ILE A 34 1.02 -0.51 5.78
N CYS A 35 1.37 -0.58 4.50
CA CYS A 35 2.60 -1.21 4.05
C CYS A 35 3.69 -0.16 3.90
N ILE A 36 4.89 -0.40 4.44
CA ILE A 36 6.02 0.53 4.37
C ILE A 36 7.19 -0.19 3.69
N ASN A 37 7.60 0.32 2.54
CA ASN A 37 8.77 -0.15 1.80
C ASN A 37 9.92 0.84 2.04
N ILE A 38 11.06 0.34 2.53
CA ILE A 38 12.29 1.11 2.72
C ILE A 38 13.31 0.53 1.75
N LEU A 39 13.76 1.35 0.80
CA LEU A 39 14.57 0.92 -0.34
C LEU A 39 15.82 1.80 -0.47
N ASP A 40 16.94 1.20 -0.87
CA ASP A 40 18.22 1.84 -1.18
C ASP A 40 18.33 2.19 -2.68
N PHE A 41 17.20 2.25 -3.39
CA PHE A 41 17.11 2.55 -4.82
C PHE A 41 15.74 3.12 -5.18
N ILE A 42 15.66 3.73 -6.37
CA ILE A 42 14.41 4.26 -6.94
C ILE A 42 13.61 3.12 -7.61
N SER A 43 12.36 2.98 -7.20
CA SER A 43 11.40 1.98 -7.67
C SER A 43 10.04 2.56 -8.06
N THR A 44 9.80 3.82 -7.70
CA THR A 44 8.59 4.58 -8.07
C THR A 44 8.93 5.76 -9.00
N GLU A 45 7.92 6.33 -9.65
CA GLU A 45 8.08 7.54 -10.48
C GLU A 45 8.17 8.83 -9.65
N SER A 46 7.99 8.73 -8.33
CA SER A 46 8.03 9.89 -7.45
C SER A 46 9.46 10.37 -7.26
N LYS A 47 9.63 11.70 -7.29
CA LYS A 47 10.92 12.36 -6.97
C LYS A 47 11.09 12.64 -5.47
N LYS A 48 10.14 12.22 -4.65
CA LYS A 48 10.15 12.46 -3.20
C LYS A 48 10.89 11.33 -2.48
N TYR A 49 11.64 11.70 -1.44
CA TYR A 49 12.23 10.75 -0.50
C TYR A 49 11.19 9.80 0.12
N HIS A 50 10.01 10.35 0.44
CA HIS A 50 8.89 9.59 1.00
C HIS A 50 7.63 9.85 0.18
N SER A 51 7.07 8.78 -0.35
CA SER A 51 5.85 8.77 -1.16
C SER A 51 4.77 7.93 -0.48
N VAL A 52 3.54 8.42 -0.52
CA VAL A 52 2.38 7.75 0.07
C VAL A 52 1.33 7.57 -1.01
N TYR A 53 0.87 6.33 -1.18
CA TYR A 53 -0.13 5.91 -2.15
C TYR A 53 -1.40 5.44 -1.44
N ARG A 54 -2.56 5.86 -1.96
CA ARG A 54 -3.90 5.57 -1.45
C ARG A 54 -4.86 5.23 -2.58
N LEU A 55 -5.97 4.58 -2.24
CA LEU A 55 -7.03 4.24 -3.18
C LEU A 55 -7.98 5.42 -3.40
N LYS A 56 -8.04 5.92 -4.63
CA LYS A 56 -8.79 7.12 -4.99
C LYS A 56 -9.66 6.90 -6.22
N GLU A 57 -10.75 7.64 -6.31
CA GLU A 57 -11.51 7.81 -7.55
C GLU A 57 -10.63 8.57 -8.57
N THR A 58 -10.73 8.19 -9.84
CA THR A 58 -9.81 8.59 -10.91
C THR A 58 -10.02 10.01 -11.44
N GLU A 59 -11.24 10.55 -11.42
CA GLU A 59 -11.57 11.85 -12.00
C GLU A 59 -11.59 12.96 -10.93
N GLU A 60 -12.28 12.74 -9.83
CA GLU A 60 -12.48 13.67 -8.71
C GLU A 60 -11.42 13.52 -7.61
N ASN A 61 -10.60 12.47 -7.64
CA ASN A 61 -9.44 12.26 -6.77
C ASN A 61 -9.77 12.18 -5.26
N PHE A 62 -11.02 11.86 -4.90
CA PHE A 62 -11.40 11.59 -3.51
C PHE A 62 -11.02 10.16 -3.09
N GLU A 63 -10.74 9.96 -1.80
CA GLU A 63 -10.34 8.66 -1.26
C GLU A 63 -11.56 7.76 -1.05
N LEU A 64 -11.51 6.53 -1.56
CA LEU A 64 -12.60 5.55 -1.37
C LEU A 64 -12.69 5.09 0.09
N THR A 65 -11.54 4.91 0.73
CA THR A 65 -11.41 4.44 2.11
C THR A 65 -10.01 4.72 2.64
N ASN A 66 -9.85 4.88 3.97
CA ASN A 66 -8.53 5.01 4.59
C ASN A 66 -7.87 3.66 4.95
N LEU A 67 -8.54 2.53 4.67
CA LEU A 67 -8.11 1.20 5.12
C LEU A 67 -6.81 0.70 4.48
N MET A 68 -6.42 1.25 3.32
CA MET A 68 -5.19 0.90 2.60
C MET A 68 -4.29 2.11 2.48
N GLU A 69 -3.01 1.95 2.86
CA GLU A 69 -1.95 2.91 2.54
C GLU A 69 -0.65 2.16 2.22
N ILE A 70 0.07 2.63 1.20
CA ILE A 70 1.39 2.09 0.84
C ILE A 70 2.41 3.22 0.82
N HIS A 71 3.48 3.06 1.58
CA HIS A 71 4.58 4.01 1.68
C HIS A 71 5.79 3.45 0.93
N PHE A 72 6.47 4.35 0.23
CA PHE A 72 7.79 4.14 -0.33
C PHE A 72 8.73 5.19 0.24
N ILE A 73 9.74 4.74 0.99
CA ILE A 73 10.84 5.54 1.48
C ILE A 73 12.06 5.10 0.68
N GLU A 74 12.52 5.95 -0.22
CA GLU A 74 13.57 5.64 -1.20
C GLU A 74 14.80 6.49 -0.86
N ILE A 75 15.89 5.82 -0.48
CA ILE A 75 17.17 6.41 -0.03
C ILE A 75 18.27 5.99 -1.03
N PRO A 76 18.33 6.63 -2.20
CA PRO A 76 19.32 6.30 -3.24
C PRO A 76 20.74 6.72 -2.88
#